data_AF-A0A1E5ATV5-F1
#
_entry.id   AF-A0A1E5ATV5-F1
#
_cell.length_a   1.000
_cell.length_b   1.000
_cell.length_c   1.000
_cell.angle_alpha   90.00
_cell.angle_beta   90.00
_cell.angle_gamma   90.00
#
_symmetry.space_group_name_H-M   'P 1'
#
loop_
_entity.id
_entity.type
_entity.pdbx_description
1 polymer ?
#
loop_
_entity_poly.entity_id
_entity_poly.type
_entity_poly.pdbx_seq_one_letter_code
_entity_poly.pdbx_strand_id
1 'polypeptide(L)'
;MQDYKQPLRIGVGGPVGSGKTALLEVLCKTLRDTYQIAVVTNDIYTQEDAKILTQAEALAADRIIGVETGGCPHTAIREDASMNLAAVEELAQRHKNLDVVFVESGGDNLSATFSPELADLTIYVIDVAEGEKIPRKGGPGITKSDLLIINKIDLAPYVGASLEVMESDTARMRPTRPYVFANLKEGVGLDKIIEFIVDRGMLDAK
;
A
#
# COMPACT_ATOMS: atom_id res chain seq x y z
N MET A 1 -5.90 -14.16 26.82
CA MET A 1 -4.65 -14.32 26.05
C MET A 1 -5.09 -14.45 24.59
N GLN A 2 -4.57 -13.63 23.68
CA GLN A 2 -4.95 -13.73 22.25
C GLN A 2 -4.53 -15.11 21.71
N ASP A 3 -5.47 -15.82 21.07
CA ASP A 3 -5.29 -17.19 20.54
C ASP A 3 -4.89 -17.18 19.04
N TYR A 4 -4.21 -16.13 18.60
CA TYR A 4 -3.76 -15.95 17.21
C TYR A 4 -2.40 -15.26 17.14
N LYS A 5 -1.68 -15.50 16.04
CA LYS A 5 -0.42 -14.81 15.72
C LYS A 5 -0.72 -13.36 15.33
N GLN A 6 -0.09 -12.39 15.98
CA GLN A 6 -0.16 -10.99 15.58
C GLN A 6 0.52 -10.80 14.22
N PRO A 7 -0.20 -10.35 13.18
CA PRO A 7 0.38 -10.14 11.86
C PRO A 7 1.12 -8.81 11.76
N LEU A 8 2.09 -8.74 10.86
CA LEU A 8 2.66 -7.47 10.41
C LEU A 8 1.58 -6.67 9.66
N ARG A 9 1.38 -5.40 10.02
CA ARG A 9 0.41 -4.53 9.35
C ARG A 9 1.12 -3.56 8.43
N ILE A 10 0.81 -3.64 7.13
CA ILE A 10 1.44 -2.78 6.11
C ILE A 10 0.37 -1.83 5.56
N GLY A 11 0.53 -0.54 5.85
CA GLY A 11 -0.32 0.50 5.29
C GLY A 11 0.11 0.85 3.87
N VAL A 12 -0.79 0.77 2.91
CA VAL A 12 -0.58 1.17 1.51
C VAL A 12 -1.41 2.42 1.23
N GLY A 13 -0.74 3.57 1.14
CA GLY A 13 -1.35 4.88 0.95
C GLY A 13 -0.95 5.54 -0.36
N GLY A 14 -1.64 6.60 -0.75
CA GLY A 14 -1.33 7.32 -1.99
C GLY A 14 -2.53 8.04 -2.61
N PRO A 15 -2.29 8.87 -3.63
CA PRO A 15 -3.35 9.55 -4.35
C PRO A 15 -4.41 8.63 -4.97
N VAL A 16 -5.55 9.23 -5.31
CA VAL A 16 -6.60 8.56 -6.08
C VAL A 16 -6.00 8.09 -7.41
N GLY A 17 -6.15 6.79 -7.71
CA GLY A 17 -5.71 6.23 -8.99
C GLY A 17 -4.21 5.92 -9.11
N SER A 18 -3.38 6.12 -8.08
CA SER A 18 -1.92 5.89 -8.18
C SER A 18 -1.50 4.43 -8.40
N GLY A 19 -2.41 3.48 -8.15
CA GLY A 19 -2.22 2.04 -8.37
C GLY A 19 -2.04 1.22 -7.10
N LYS A 20 -2.62 1.66 -5.98
CA LYS A 20 -2.62 0.94 -4.69
C LYS A 20 -3.28 -0.44 -4.79
N THR A 21 -4.52 -0.53 -5.27
CA THR A 21 -5.21 -1.80 -5.53
C THR A 21 -4.42 -2.72 -6.46
N ALA A 22 -3.84 -2.16 -7.53
CA ALA A 22 -3.01 -2.92 -8.48
C ALA A 22 -1.74 -3.47 -7.81
N LEU A 23 -1.11 -2.70 -6.91
CA LEU A 23 0.01 -3.17 -6.10
C LEU A 23 -0.41 -4.34 -5.19
N LEU A 24 -1.54 -4.20 -4.50
CA LEU A 24 -2.05 -5.26 -3.63
C LEU A 24 -2.40 -6.52 -4.40
N GLU A 25 -2.99 -6.40 -5.59
CA GLU A 25 -3.28 -7.55 -6.45
C GLU A 25 -2.02 -8.35 -6.78
N VAL A 26 -0.97 -7.69 -7.30
CA VAL A 26 0.27 -8.37 -7.68
C VAL A 26 1.04 -8.91 -6.48
N LEU A 27 1.07 -8.17 -5.36
CA LEU A 27 1.68 -8.65 -4.12
C LEU A 27 0.94 -9.88 -3.59
N CYS A 28 -0.39 -9.84 -3.55
CA CYS A 28 -1.17 -10.97 -3.07
C CYS A 28 -0.94 -12.22 -3.91
N LYS A 29 -1.03 -12.10 -5.25
CA LYS A 29 -0.79 -13.22 -6.16
C LYS A 29 0.61 -13.81 -6.03
N THR A 30 1.61 -12.98 -5.76
CA THR A 30 3.01 -13.42 -5.65
C THR A 30 3.34 -14.02 -4.28
N LEU A 31 2.76 -13.48 -3.20
CA LEU A 31 3.14 -13.83 -1.83
C LEU A 31 2.25 -14.89 -1.18
N ARG A 32 1.02 -15.09 -1.65
CA ARG A 32 0.02 -15.95 -0.99
C ARG A 32 0.40 -17.42 -0.84
N ASP A 33 1.28 -17.92 -1.71
CA ASP A 33 1.74 -19.32 -1.65
C ASP A 33 2.84 -19.52 -0.59
N THR A 34 3.49 -18.44 -0.15
CA THR A 34 4.59 -18.46 0.83
C THR A 34 4.16 -17.92 2.20
N TYR A 35 3.31 -16.89 2.21
CA TYR A 35 2.88 -16.18 3.42
C TYR A 35 1.36 -16.22 3.60
N GLN A 36 0.93 -16.28 4.86
CA GLN A 36 -0.47 -16.16 5.24
C GLN A 36 -0.88 -14.70 5.25
N ILE A 37 -1.48 -14.24 4.17
CA ILE A 37 -1.81 -12.81 3.98
C ILE A 37 -3.31 -12.55 3.94
N ALA A 38 -3.68 -11.31 4.28
CA ALA A 38 -5.04 -10.79 4.17
C ALA A 38 -5.02 -9.29 3.83
N VAL A 39 -6.16 -8.75 3.40
CA VAL A 39 -6.28 -7.35 2.96
C VAL A 39 -7.51 -6.69 3.58
N VAL A 40 -7.33 -5.47 4.08
CA VAL A 40 -8.40 -4.53 4.38
C VAL A 40 -8.32 -3.40 3.35
N THR A 41 -9.38 -3.17 2.59
CA THR A 41 -9.45 -2.06 1.63
C THR A 41 -10.39 -0.97 2.15
N ASN A 42 -10.01 0.29 2.01
CA ASN A 42 -10.85 1.41 2.40
C ASN A 42 -11.35 2.18 1.20
N ASP A 43 -12.65 2.42 1.16
CA ASP A 43 -13.26 3.34 0.20
C ASP A 43 -14.28 4.22 0.90
N ILE A 44 -14.60 5.38 0.33
CA ILE A 44 -15.46 6.34 1.03
C ILE A 44 -16.92 5.88 1.03
N TYR A 45 -17.39 5.37 -0.11
CA TYR A 45 -18.81 5.11 -0.36
C TYR A 45 -19.11 3.70 -0.92
N THR A 46 -18.08 2.88 -1.10
CA THR A 46 -18.22 1.57 -1.75
C THR A 46 -17.25 0.54 -1.17
N GLN A 47 -17.37 -0.71 -1.63
CA GLN A 47 -16.37 -1.76 -1.41
C GLN A 47 -15.77 -2.19 -2.75
N GLU A 48 -15.54 -1.24 -3.66
CA GLU A 48 -15.13 -1.54 -5.03
C GLU A 48 -13.75 -2.22 -5.07
N ASP A 49 -12.77 -1.71 -4.32
CA ASP A 49 -11.43 -2.31 -4.26
C ASP A 49 -11.44 -3.75 -3.70
N ALA A 50 -12.26 -4.03 -2.67
CA ALA A 50 -12.44 -5.40 -2.16
C ALA A 50 -13.03 -6.33 -3.23
N LYS A 51 -14.01 -5.85 -4.02
CA LYS A 51 -14.60 -6.61 -5.12
C LYS A 51 -13.59 -6.85 -6.24
N ILE A 52 -12.81 -5.84 -6.62
CA ILE A 52 -11.75 -5.93 -7.62
C ILE A 52 -10.76 -7.03 -7.21
N LEU A 53 -10.23 -6.98 -5.99
CA LEU A 53 -9.27 -7.97 -5.51
C LEU A 53 -9.87 -9.38 -5.44
N THR A 54 -11.13 -9.51 -5.05
CA THR A 54 -11.83 -10.80 -5.00
C THR A 54 -12.05 -11.38 -6.41
N GLN A 55 -12.50 -10.55 -7.36
CA GLN A 55 -12.74 -10.94 -8.75
C GLN A 55 -11.45 -11.25 -9.51
N ALA A 56 -10.37 -10.54 -9.17
CA ALA A 56 -9.04 -10.81 -9.70
C ALA A 56 -8.42 -12.09 -9.11
N GLU A 57 -9.12 -12.77 -8.20
CA GLU A 57 -8.63 -13.91 -7.44
C GLU A 57 -7.29 -13.61 -6.77
N ALA A 58 -7.14 -12.41 -6.19
CA ALA A 58 -5.92 -12.04 -5.47
C ALA A 58 -5.74 -12.93 -4.23
N LEU A 59 -6.81 -13.09 -3.44
CA LEU A 59 -6.94 -14.01 -2.30
C LEU A 59 -8.33 -14.62 -2.27
N ALA A 60 -8.54 -15.62 -1.39
CA ALA A 60 -9.87 -16.08 -1.04
C ALA A 60 -10.70 -14.92 -0.43
N ALA A 61 -12.00 -14.88 -0.74
CA ALA A 61 -12.87 -13.78 -0.33
C ALA A 61 -12.92 -13.56 1.19
N ASP A 62 -12.74 -14.60 2.00
CA ASP A 62 -12.72 -14.52 3.46
C ASP A 62 -11.44 -13.89 4.04
N ARG A 63 -10.45 -13.57 3.19
CA ARG A 63 -9.21 -12.84 3.51
C ARG A 63 -9.23 -11.39 3.06
N ILE A 64 -10.34 -10.91 2.50
CA ILE A 64 -10.48 -9.53 2.02
C ILE A 64 -11.67 -8.89 2.72
N ILE A 65 -11.46 -7.78 3.43
CA ILE A 65 -12.52 -6.99 4.04
C ILE A 65 -12.54 -5.59 3.42
N GLY A 66 -13.71 -5.16 2.93
CA GLY A 66 -13.93 -3.80 2.49
C GLY A 66 -14.53 -2.94 3.60
N VAL A 67 -13.90 -1.82 3.91
CA VAL A 67 -14.35 -0.85 4.92
C VAL A 67 -14.83 0.42 4.21
N GLU A 68 -16.11 0.74 4.37
CA GLU A 68 -16.69 2.00 3.91
C GLU A 68 -16.47 3.07 4.99
N THR A 69 -15.61 4.05 4.72
CA THR A 69 -15.18 5.03 5.74
C THR A 69 -16.19 6.16 5.97
N GLY A 70 -17.06 6.44 5.00
CA GLY A 70 -18.09 7.49 5.07
C GLY A 70 -17.56 8.95 5.07
N GLY A 71 -16.24 9.15 5.06
CA GLY A 71 -15.60 10.47 5.15
C GLY A 71 -14.14 10.45 4.68
N CYS A 72 -13.37 11.50 5.00
CA CYS A 72 -11.98 11.65 4.53
C CYS A 72 -11.13 10.40 4.84
N PRO A 73 -10.44 9.80 3.86
CA PRO A 73 -9.67 8.58 4.06
C PRO A 73 -8.63 8.67 5.18
N HIS A 74 -7.93 9.81 5.29
CA HIS A 74 -6.94 10.02 6.36
C HIS A 74 -7.51 9.83 7.78
N THR A 75 -8.78 10.17 8.01
CA THR A 75 -9.42 9.97 9.31
C THR A 75 -9.41 8.49 9.67
N ALA A 76 -9.84 7.63 8.73
CA ALA A 76 -9.95 6.20 8.96
C ALA A 76 -8.61 5.47 9.13
N ILE A 77 -7.49 6.08 8.69
CA ILE A 77 -6.16 5.48 8.81
C ILE A 77 -5.26 6.18 9.84
N ARG A 78 -5.68 7.33 10.40
CA ARG A 78 -4.85 8.14 11.29
C ARG A 78 -5.59 8.67 12.50
N GLU A 79 -6.58 9.55 12.32
CA GLU A 79 -7.25 10.23 13.43
C GLU A 79 -8.19 9.31 14.22
N ASP A 80 -8.90 8.42 13.52
CA ASP A 80 -9.75 7.38 14.08
C ASP A 80 -9.59 6.09 13.28
N ALA A 81 -8.58 5.31 13.67
CA ALA A 81 -8.27 4.03 13.04
C ALA A 81 -9.15 2.86 13.52
N SER A 82 -10.19 3.12 14.32
CA SER A 82 -10.96 2.07 15.01
C SER A 82 -11.59 1.05 14.07
N MET A 83 -12.19 1.48 12.96
CA MET A 83 -12.79 0.59 11.96
C MET A 83 -11.76 -0.34 11.31
N ASN A 84 -10.58 0.20 10.99
CA ASN A 84 -9.50 -0.58 10.41
C ASN A 84 -8.88 -1.55 11.42
N LEU A 85 -8.66 -1.11 12.66
CA LEU A 85 -8.18 -1.97 13.74
C LEU A 85 -9.13 -3.13 14.00
N ALA A 86 -10.44 -2.88 14.01
CA ALA A 86 -11.46 -3.92 14.14
C ALA A 86 -11.44 -4.91 12.96
N ALA A 87 -11.30 -4.43 11.72
CA ALA A 87 -11.21 -5.29 10.54
C ALA A 87 -9.94 -6.16 10.54
N VAL A 88 -8.80 -5.59 10.95
CA VAL A 88 -7.53 -6.33 11.12
C VAL A 88 -7.68 -7.41 12.20
N GLU A 89 -8.27 -7.07 13.34
CA GLU A 89 -8.54 -8.01 14.43
C GLU A 89 -9.45 -9.16 13.97
N GLU A 90 -10.50 -8.86 13.21
CA GLU A 90 -11.43 -9.85 12.67
C GLU A 90 -10.71 -10.86 11.75
N LEU A 91 -9.83 -10.38 10.85
CA LEU A 91 -9.03 -11.24 9.99
C LEU A 91 -8.03 -12.09 10.79
N ALA A 92 -7.36 -11.50 11.77
CA ALA A 92 -6.40 -12.19 12.61
C ALA A 92 -7.05 -13.30 13.44
N GLN A 93 -8.22 -13.04 14.03
CA GLN A 93 -8.99 -14.05 14.76
C GLN A 93 -9.53 -15.16 13.85
N ARG A 94 -10.00 -14.82 12.64
CA ARG A 94 -10.55 -15.78 11.68
C ARG A 94 -9.50 -16.78 11.19
N HIS A 95 -8.33 -16.29 10.80
CA HIS A 95 -7.30 -17.12 10.15
C HIS A 95 -6.24 -17.62 11.12
N LYS A 96 -6.10 -17.01 12.30
CA LYS A 96 -5.21 -17.36 13.42
C LYS A 96 -3.70 -17.35 13.17
N ASN A 97 -3.26 -17.47 11.93
CA ASN A 97 -1.86 -17.68 11.54
C ASN A 97 -1.34 -16.65 10.53
N LEU A 98 -1.99 -15.49 10.42
CA LEU A 98 -1.59 -14.45 9.46
C LEU A 98 -0.16 -13.96 9.74
N ASP A 99 0.62 -13.89 8.66
CA ASP A 99 1.95 -13.27 8.62
C ASP A 99 1.83 -11.77 8.35
N VAL A 100 0.95 -11.37 7.41
CA VAL A 100 0.79 -9.97 6.99
C VAL A 100 -0.69 -9.62 6.79
N VAL A 101 -1.09 -8.42 7.21
CA VAL A 101 -2.34 -7.77 6.79
C VAL A 101 -2.01 -6.46 6.10
N PHE A 102 -2.39 -6.34 4.83
CA PHE A 102 -2.31 -5.08 4.11
C PHE A 102 -3.54 -4.23 4.41
N VAL A 103 -3.33 -2.93 4.62
CA VAL A 103 -4.41 -1.96 4.79
C VAL A 103 -4.28 -0.89 3.70
N GLU A 104 -5.18 -0.94 2.72
CA GLU A 104 -5.25 0.07 1.67
C GLU A 104 -5.99 1.30 2.18
N SER A 105 -5.40 2.49 2.04
CA SER A 105 -6.15 3.73 2.26
C SER A 105 -7.08 4.01 1.09
N GLY A 106 -8.20 4.71 1.34
CA GLY A 106 -8.86 5.44 0.26
C GLY A 106 -7.87 6.42 -0.39
N GLY A 107 -8.07 6.75 -1.67
CA GLY A 107 -7.21 7.71 -2.35
C GLY A 107 -7.31 9.10 -1.72
N ASP A 108 -6.17 9.70 -1.36
CA ASP A 108 -6.15 10.96 -0.61
C ASP A 108 -5.05 11.90 -1.10
N ASN A 109 -4.99 13.11 -0.53
CA ASN A 109 -3.99 14.12 -0.84
C ASN A 109 -2.60 13.78 -0.26
N LEU A 110 -1.58 14.54 -0.65
CA LEU A 110 -0.17 14.31 -0.30
C LEU A 110 0.16 14.42 1.20
N SER A 111 -0.77 14.89 2.04
CA SER A 111 -0.60 14.99 3.49
C SER A 111 -1.01 13.74 4.27
N ALA A 112 -1.65 12.76 3.61
CA ALA A 112 -2.14 11.56 4.26
C ALA A 112 -1.00 10.59 4.64
N THR A 113 -1.09 10.04 5.85
CA THR A 113 -0.21 9.01 6.40
C THR A 113 -0.99 8.12 7.35
N PHE A 114 -0.50 6.91 7.57
CA PHE A 114 -1.05 6.01 8.58
C PHE A 114 -0.61 6.42 9.99
N SER A 115 -1.47 6.14 10.98
CA SER A 115 -1.07 6.12 12.39
C SER A 115 -0.14 4.93 12.64
N PRO A 116 0.92 5.08 13.46
CA PRO A 116 1.73 3.96 13.95
C PRO A 116 0.91 2.92 14.73
N GLU A 117 -0.27 3.30 15.24
CA GLU A 117 -1.18 2.33 15.87
C GLU A 117 -1.79 1.36 14.87
N LEU A 118 -1.91 1.73 13.59
CA LEU A 118 -2.53 0.91 12.55
C LEU A 118 -1.51 0.21 11.63
N ALA A 119 -0.38 0.84 11.34
CA ALA A 119 0.61 0.33 10.40
C ALA A 119 2.00 0.25 11.03
N ASP A 120 2.61 -0.92 10.96
CA ASP A 120 3.99 -1.18 11.40
C ASP A 120 5.00 -0.76 10.31
N LEU A 121 4.60 -0.89 9.04
CA LEU A 121 5.31 -0.36 7.87
C LEU A 121 4.36 0.40 6.95
N THR A 122 4.88 1.42 6.29
CA THR A 122 4.13 2.26 5.37
C THR A 122 4.74 2.28 3.96
N ILE A 123 3.91 1.96 2.98
CA ILE A 123 4.20 2.09 1.56
C ILE A 123 3.34 3.22 1.02
N TYR A 124 3.97 4.18 0.34
CA TYR A 124 3.25 5.27 -0.31
C TYR A 124 3.41 5.17 -1.82
N VAL A 125 2.31 5.19 -2.56
CA VAL A 125 2.27 5.02 -4.02
C VAL A 125 1.85 6.34 -4.66
N ILE A 126 2.72 6.91 -5.48
CA ILE A 126 2.40 7.97 -6.44
C ILE A 126 2.57 7.42 -7.86
N ASP A 127 2.08 8.12 -8.87
CA ASP A 127 2.31 7.72 -10.26
C ASP A 127 2.79 8.86 -11.18
N VAL A 128 3.46 8.48 -12.26
CA VAL A 128 4.08 9.44 -13.20
C VAL A 128 3.05 10.34 -13.90
N ALA A 129 1.83 9.86 -14.13
CA ALA A 129 0.78 10.63 -14.80
C ALA A 129 0.18 11.73 -13.91
N GLU A 130 0.41 11.71 -12.59
CA GLU A 130 0.13 12.84 -11.69
C GLU A 130 1.05 14.05 -11.98
N GLY A 131 2.17 13.79 -12.66
CA GLY A 131 3.09 14.77 -13.24
C GLY A 131 4.47 14.81 -12.58
N GLU A 132 5.50 15.14 -13.38
CA GLU A 132 6.92 15.13 -12.99
C GLU A 132 7.24 15.87 -11.67
N LYS A 133 6.48 16.92 -11.36
CA LYS A 133 6.67 17.77 -10.18
C LYS A 133 6.18 17.16 -8.86
N ILE A 134 5.52 16.01 -8.86
CA ILE A 134 4.90 15.44 -7.66
C ILE A 134 5.90 15.18 -6.54
N PRO A 135 7.09 14.58 -6.78
CA PRO A 135 8.13 14.47 -5.74
C PRO A 135 8.45 15.82 -5.08
N ARG A 136 8.58 16.90 -5.87
CA ARG A 136 8.89 18.25 -5.37
C ARG A 136 7.79 18.86 -4.50
N LYS A 137 6.53 18.44 -4.68
CA LYS A 137 5.42 18.89 -3.82
C LYS A 137 5.51 18.32 -2.40
N GLY A 138 6.29 17.26 -2.19
CA GLY A 138 6.58 16.72 -0.87
C GLY A 138 5.35 16.13 -0.17
N GLY A 139 5.27 16.35 1.13
CA GLY A 139 4.29 15.69 1.99
C GLY A 139 4.88 14.47 2.71
N PRO A 140 4.31 14.07 3.84
CA PRO A 140 4.86 13.02 4.68
C PRO A 140 4.82 11.63 4.02
N GLY A 141 3.87 11.34 3.12
CA GLY A 141 3.92 10.13 2.29
C GLY A 141 5.18 10.09 1.44
N ILE A 142 5.43 11.16 0.67
CA ILE A 142 6.63 11.28 -0.17
C ILE A 142 7.90 11.38 0.67
N THR A 143 7.93 12.03 1.82
CA THR A 143 9.21 12.29 2.53
C THR A 143 9.52 11.30 3.66
N LYS A 144 8.51 10.64 4.22
CA LYS A 144 8.60 9.89 5.47
C LYS A 144 7.96 8.50 5.47
N SER A 145 7.33 8.04 4.40
CA SER A 145 6.96 6.61 4.31
C SER A 145 8.19 5.71 4.48
N ASP A 146 8.01 4.43 4.76
CA ASP A 146 9.14 3.49 4.82
C ASP A 146 9.61 3.12 3.41
N LEU A 147 8.67 2.97 2.48
CA LEU A 147 8.92 2.84 1.04
C LEU A 147 8.05 3.83 0.24
N LEU A 148 8.64 4.47 -0.77
CA LEU A 148 7.91 5.23 -1.80
C LEU A 148 7.92 4.45 -3.12
N ILE A 149 6.78 4.30 -3.76
CA ILE A 149 6.65 3.72 -5.10
C ILE A 149 6.24 4.84 -6.07
N ILE A 150 6.97 4.97 -7.17
CA ILE A 150 6.66 5.85 -8.29
C ILE A 150 6.22 4.96 -9.46
N ASN A 151 4.92 4.72 -9.54
CA ASN A 151 4.29 3.77 -10.44
C ASN A 151 4.04 4.36 -11.84
N LYS A 152 3.66 3.49 -12.78
CA LYS A 152 3.27 3.82 -14.17
C LYS A 152 4.37 4.52 -14.96
N ILE A 153 5.63 4.08 -14.79
CA ILE A 153 6.78 4.67 -15.50
C ILE A 153 6.66 4.59 -17.02
N ASP A 154 5.91 3.63 -17.54
CA ASP A 154 5.57 3.48 -18.95
C ASP A 154 4.75 4.66 -19.49
N LEU A 155 4.07 5.42 -18.61
CA LEU A 155 3.28 6.57 -19.03
C LEU A 155 4.07 7.86 -19.19
N ALA A 156 5.34 7.89 -18.78
CA ALA A 156 6.19 9.08 -18.81
C ALA A 156 6.19 9.82 -20.17
N PRO A 157 6.33 9.12 -21.33
CA PRO A 157 6.35 9.78 -22.64
C PRO A 157 5.03 10.44 -23.02
N TYR A 158 3.90 9.97 -22.49
CA TYR A 158 2.57 10.47 -22.85
C TYR A 158 2.15 11.70 -22.04
N VAL A 159 2.77 11.91 -20.87
CA VAL A 159 2.50 13.06 -19.99
C VAL A 159 3.65 14.07 -19.98
N GLY A 160 4.71 13.83 -20.76
CA GLY A 160 5.86 14.72 -20.87
C GLY A 160 6.67 14.81 -19.57
N ALA A 161 6.77 13.71 -18.81
CA ALA A 161 7.56 13.63 -17.59
C ALA A 161 8.93 13.00 -17.85
N SER A 162 9.99 13.58 -17.29
CA SER A 162 11.32 12.95 -17.25
C SER A 162 11.49 12.13 -15.97
N LEU A 163 11.71 10.82 -16.12
CA LEU A 163 12.01 9.94 -14.99
C LEU A 163 13.31 10.34 -14.28
N GLU A 164 14.30 10.84 -15.01
CA GLU A 164 15.57 11.33 -14.44
C GLU A 164 15.34 12.54 -13.53
N VAL A 165 14.46 13.47 -13.93
CA VAL A 165 14.11 14.63 -13.08
C VAL A 165 13.34 14.17 -11.84
N MET A 166 12.37 13.26 -12.02
CA MET A 166 11.63 12.69 -10.89
C MET A 166 12.55 11.96 -9.91
N GLU A 167 13.56 11.23 -10.40
CA GLU A 167 14.55 10.53 -9.58
C GLU A 167 15.39 11.52 -8.78
N SER A 168 15.97 12.53 -9.45
CA SER A 168 16.75 13.59 -8.81
C SER A 168 15.96 14.31 -7.72
N ASP A 169 14.69 14.64 -7.99
CA ASP A 169 13.84 15.29 -7.01
C ASP A 169 13.47 14.36 -5.86
N THR A 170 13.19 13.10 -6.14
CA THR A 170 12.87 12.10 -5.11
C THR A 170 14.06 11.89 -4.19
N ALA A 171 15.27 11.74 -4.74
CA ALA A 171 16.50 11.63 -3.96
C ALA A 171 16.73 12.85 -3.06
N ARG A 172 16.42 14.07 -3.53
CA ARG A 172 16.50 15.28 -2.71
C ARG A 172 15.46 15.30 -1.58
N MET A 173 14.25 14.83 -1.86
CA MET A 173 13.13 14.83 -0.89
C MET A 173 13.21 13.65 0.10
N ARG A 174 13.94 12.59 -0.23
CA ARG A 174 14.13 11.37 0.58
C ARG A 174 15.59 10.87 0.56
N PRO A 175 16.55 11.57 1.21
CA PRO A 175 17.98 11.32 1.01
C PRO A 175 18.44 9.88 1.29
N THR A 176 17.92 9.24 2.34
CA THR A 176 18.35 7.90 2.78
C THR A 176 17.23 6.86 2.74
N ARG A 177 16.00 7.28 2.44
CA ARG A 177 14.82 6.40 2.49
C ARG A 177 14.58 5.78 1.12
N PRO A 178 14.29 4.48 1.05
CA PRO A 178 14.17 3.79 -0.22
C PRO A 178 12.95 4.28 -1.01
N TYR A 179 13.08 4.18 -2.32
CA TYR A 179 12.02 4.36 -3.29
C TYR A 179 12.23 3.45 -4.49
N VAL A 180 11.15 3.11 -5.20
CA VAL A 180 11.17 2.24 -6.38
C VAL A 180 10.34 2.87 -7.49
N PHE A 181 10.95 2.99 -8.67
CA PHE A 181 10.22 3.21 -9.92
C PHE A 181 9.61 1.89 -10.38
N ALA A 182 8.30 1.89 -10.65
CA ALA A 182 7.56 0.67 -10.93
C ALA A 182 6.67 0.79 -12.17
N ASN A 183 6.50 -0.32 -12.86
CA ASN A 183 5.39 -0.57 -13.76
C ASN A 183 4.73 -1.87 -13.30
N LEU A 184 3.70 -1.73 -12.46
CA LEU A 184 3.01 -2.88 -11.88
C LEU A 184 2.27 -3.73 -12.92
N LYS A 185 1.95 -3.16 -14.09
CA LYS A 185 1.33 -3.90 -15.20
C LYS A 185 2.29 -4.91 -15.83
N GLU A 186 3.57 -4.55 -15.92
CA GLU A 186 4.64 -5.38 -16.51
C GLU A 186 5.53 -6.04 -15.44
N GLY A 187 5.20 -5.88 -14.15
CA GLY A 187 5.97 -6.41 -13.03
C GLY A 187 7.32 -5.72 -12.75
N VAL A 188 7.62 -4.59 -13.40
CA VAL A 188 8.88 -3.87 -13.21
C VAL A 188 8.95 -3.28 -11.80
N GLY A 189 10.01 -3.60 -11.06
CA GLY A 189 10.25 -3.12 -9.69
C GLY A 189 9.53 -3.90 -8.59
N LEU A 190 8.70 -4.89 -8.95
CA LEU A 190 7.95 -5.70 -7.98
C LEU A 190 8.88 -6.53 -7.09
N ASP A 191 9.96 -7.06 -7.65
CA ASP A 191 11.03 -7.78 -6.94
C ASP A 191 11.61 -6.95 -5.78
N LYS A 192 11.96 -5.69 -6.05
CA LYS A 192 12.50 -4.76 -5.03
C LYS A 192 11.48 -4.42 -3.95
N ILE A 193 10.20 -4.31 -4.32
CA ILE A 193 9.13 -4.04 -3.36
C ILE A 193 8.94 -5.24 -2.43
N ILE A 194 8.93 -6.47 -2.98
CA ILE A 194 8.83 -7.70 -2.20
C ILE A 194 10.05 -7.88 -1.29
N GLU A 195 11.26 -7.67 -1.82
CA GLU A 195 12.50 -7.72 -1.03
C GLU A 195 12.43 -6.76 0.16
N PHE A 196 11.99 -5.52 -0.07
CA PHE A 196 11.78 -4.55 1.00
C PHE A 196 10.78 -5.04 2.06
N ILE A 197 9.63 -5.58 1.63
CA ILE A 197 8.59 -6.08 2.55
C ILE A 197 9.12 -7.24 3.39
N VAL A 198 9.82 -8.19 2.78
CA VAL A 198 10.36 -9.38 3.48
C VAL A 198 11.45 -8.97 4.45
N ASP A 199 12.43 -8.16 4.03
CA ASP A 199 13.54 -7.71 4.87
C ASP A 199 13.05 -6.82 6.02
N ARG A 200 12.34 -5.73 5.71
CA ARG A 200 11.89 -4.76 6.72
C ARG A 200 10.75 -5.27 7.57
N GLY A 201 9.92 -6.15 7.02
CA GLY A 201 8.85 -6.82 7.74
C GLY A 201 9.34 -7.97 8.61
N MET A 202 10.63 -8.31 8.56
CA MET A 202 11.24 -9.44 9.28
C MET A 202 10.46 -10.74 9.04
N LEU A 203 10.01 -10.94 7.81
CA LEU A 203 9.29 -12.15 7.44
C LEU A 203 10.29 -13.29 7.28
N ASP A 204 9.98 -14.45 7.85
CA ASP A 204 10.84 -15.63 7.72
C ASP A 204 11.04 -15.97 6.24
N ALA A 205 12.29 -16.22 5.86
CA ALA A 205 12.60 -16.82 4.57
C ALA A 205 12.06 -18.27 4.61
N LYS A 206 11.06 -18.56 3.79
CA LYS A 206 10.48 -19.89 3.65
C LYS A 206 10.86 -20.50 2.31
#